data_AF-A0A7W9EJV9-F1
#
_entry.id   AF-A0A7W9EJV9-F1
#
_cell.length_a   1.000
_cell.length_b   1.000
_cell.length_c   1.000
_cell.angle_alpha   90.00
_cell.angle_beta   90.00
_cell.angle_gamma   90.00
#
_symmetry.space_group_name_H-M   'P 1'
#
loop_
_entity.id
_entity.type
_entity.pdbx_description
1 polymer ?
#
loop_
_entity_poly.entity_id
_entity_poly.type
_entity_poly.pdbx_seq_one_letter_code
_entity_poly.pdbx_strand_id
1 'polypeptide(L)'
;MNLEQRLQERPRRTLFGIGLSAIVIVAGLSVAGWAVSFVLNPIHQAGRIVEKTIDADNVIANYEWFKRQYHDVLAIDQKLIAAESGRVGFEKSAGDRASWRFEDRQEWNRLNAIAIGLRSQRASMVAEYNARTQMANRDLFRTSDLPPSIH
;
A
#
# COMPACT_ATOMS: atom_id res chain seq x y z
N MET A 1 -68.93 -12.27 7.51
CA MET A 1 -68.90 -11.08 8.39
C MET A 1 -67.93 -10.08 7.77
N ASN A 2 -68.47 -9.11 7.04
CA ASN A 2 -67.69 -8.17 6.22
C ASN A 2 -66.99 -7.13 7.10
N LEU A 3 -65.89 -6.54 6.60
CA LEU A 3 -65.06 -5.57 7.33
C LEU A 3 -65.89 -4.37 7.82
N GLU A 4 -66.86 -3.97 7.00
CA GLU A 4 -67.84 -2.91 7.30
C GLU A 4 -68.73 -3.25 8.49
N GLN A 5 -69.20 -4.50 8.60
CA GLN A 5 -70.03 -4.97 9.73
C GLN A 5 -69.22 -4.99 11.04
N ARG A 6 -67.93 -5.34 10.99
CA ARG A 6 -67.04 -5.34 12.16
C ARG A 6 -66.67 -3.94 12.66
N LEU A 7 -66.64 -2.95 11.76
CA LEU A 7 -66.40 -1.55 12.11
C LEU A 7 -67.61 -0.92 12.81
N GLN A 8 -68.84 -1.31 12.44
CA GLN A 8 -70.06 -0.85 13.10
C GLN A 8 -70.26 -1.45 14.50
N GLU A 9 -69.99 -2.74 14.70
CA GLU A 9 -70.27 -3.41 15.97
C GLU A 9 -69.24 -3.11 17.08
N ARG A 10 -67.95 -2.95 16.74
CA ARG A 10 -66.88 -2.67 17.72
C ARG A 10 -65.80 -1.73 17.16
N PRO A 11 -66.15 -0.47 16.81
CA PRO A 11 -65.30 0.44 16.05
C PRO A 11 -63.91 0.65 16.66
N ARG A 12 -63.85 0.83 17.99
CA ARG A 12 -62.57 1.07 18.69
C ARG A 12 -61.63 -0.13 18.56
N ARG A 13 -62.09 -1.35 18.80
CA ARG A 13 -61.24 -2.55 18.81
C ARG A 13 -60.75 -2.94 17.41
N THR A 14 -61.56 -2.74 16.38
CA THR A 14 -61.17 -3.02 14.98
C THR A 14 -60.22 -1.95 14.44
N LEU A 15 -60.45 -0.66 14.73
CA LEU A 15 -59.53 0.42 14.36
C LEU A 15 -58.16 0.28 15.05
N PHE A 16 -58.14 -0.07 16.35
CA PHE A 16 -56.88 -0.35 17.06
C PHE A 16 -56.15 -1.57 16.50
N GLY A 17 -56.87 -2.64 16.13
CA GLY A 17 -56.28 -3.84 15.53
C GLY A 17 -55.67 -3.59 14.15
N ILE A 18 -56.33 -2.77 13.32
CA ILE A 18 -55.83 -2.37 11.99
C ILE A 18 -54.63 -1.42 12.12
N GLY A 19 -54.67 -0.47 13.06
CA GLY A 19 -53.53 0.41 13.33
C GLY A 19 -52.29 -0.35 13.82
N LEU A 20 -52.48 -1.32 14.71
CA LEU A 20 -51.39 -2.14 15.23
C LEU A 20 -50.80 -3.04 14.14
N SER A 21 -51.62 -3.65 13.29
CA SER A 21 -51.12 -4.49 12.19
C SER A 21 -50.34 -3.68 11.15
N ALA A 22 -50.78 -2.47 10.83
CA ALA A 22 -50.04 -1.56 9.94
C ALA A 22 -48.66 -1.21 10.50
N ILE A 23 -48.56 -0.89 11.80
CA ILE A 23 -47.29 -0.59 12.47
C ILE A 23 -46.35 -1.79 12.43
N VAL A 24 -46.85 -3.01 12.71
CA VAL A 24 -46.05 -4.24 12.67
C VAL A 24 -45.52 -4.52 11.26
N ILE A 25 -46.32 -4.28 10.22
CA ILE A 25 -45.90 -4.46 8.83
C ILE A 25 -44.80 -3.46 8.46
N VAL A 26 -44.97 -2.18 8.80
CA VAL A 26 -43.98 -1.13 8.50
C VAL A 26 -42.67 -1.39 9.26
N ALA A 27 -42.75 -1.78 10.53
CA ALA A 27 -41.59 -2.16 11.33
C ALA A 27 -40.86 -3.37 10.71
N GLY A 28 -41.61 -4.40 10.30
CA GLY A 28 -41.04 -5.59 9.63
C GLY A 28 -40.33 -5.26 8.32
N LEU A 29 -40.92 -4.41 7.48
CA LEU A 29 -40.31 -3.95 6.22
C LEU A 29 -39.06 -3.11 6.45
N SER A 30 -39.06 -2.29 7.50
CA SER A 30 -37.91 -1.45 7.87
C SER A 30 -36.72 -2.30 8.34
N VAL A 31 -36.99 -3.33 9.15
CA VAL A 31 -35.95 -4.28 9.60
C VAL A 31 -35.41 -5.10 8.43
N ALA A 32 -36.27 -5.55 7.52
CA ALA A 32 -35.85 -6.26 6.31
C ALA A 32 -34.97 -5.38 5.40
N GLY A 33 -35.36 -4.12 5.19
CA GLY A 33 -34.55 -3.16 4.42
C GLY A 33 -33.19 -2.88 5.07
N TRP A 34 -33.15 -2.76 6.40
CA TRP A 34 -31.89 -2.60 7.13
C TRP A 34 -30.99 -3.83 7.03
N ALA A 35 -31.55 -5.03 7.15
CA ALA A 35 -30.80 -6.28 7.00
C ALA A 35 -30.22 -6.45 5.59
N VAL A 36 -31.01 -6.17 4.55
CA VAL A 36 -30.54 -6.16 3.15
C VAL A 36 -29.43 -5.14 2.95
N SER A 37 -29.59 -3.93 3.50
CA SER A 37 -28.55 -2.90 3.43
C SER A 37 -27.28 -3.35 4.13
N PHE A 38 -27.36 -4.03 5.29
CA PHE A 38 -26.19 -4.48 6.05
C PHE A 38 -25.42 -5.59 5.30
N VAL A 39 -26.13 -6.46 4.59
CA VAL A 39 -25.53 -7.53 3.77
C VAL A 39 -24.92 -6.99 2.47
N LEU A 40 -25.53 -5.97 1.86
CA LEU A 40 -25.07 -5.39 0.59
C LEU A 40 -24.04 -4.25 0.76
N ASN A 41 -23.93 -3.64 1.95
CA ASN A 41 -22.97 -2.55 2.21
C ASN A 41 -21.51 -2.97 1.99
N PRO A 42 -21.05 -4.16 2.42
CA PRO A 42 -19.69 -4.62 2.18
C PRO A 42 -19.37 -4.75 0.68
N ILE A 43 -20.34 -5.15 -0.14
CA ILE A 43 -20.19 -5.29 -1.60
C ILE A 43 -20.07 -3.92 -2.27
N HIS A 44 -20.91 -2.95 -1.89
CA HIS A 44 -20.84 -1.58 -2.41
C HIS A 44 -19.61 -0.81 -1.92
N GLN A 45 -19.07 -1.15 -0.75
CA GLN A 45 -17.81 -0.60 -0.24
C GLN A 45 -16.61 -1.26 -0.93
N ALA A 46 -16.63 -2.58 -1.14
CA ALA A 46 -15.61 -3.29 -1.90
C ALA A 46 -15.51 -2.79 -3.35
N GLY A 47 -16.65 -2.57 -4.02
CA GLY A 47 -16.68 -1.97 -5.36
C GLY A 47 -16.04 -0.58 -5.41
N ARG A 48 -16.33 0.30 -4.44
CA ARG A 48 -15.69 1.62 -4.34
C ARG A 48 -14.19 1.56 -4.02
N ILE A 49 -13.73 0.54 -3.32
CA ILE A 49 -12.29 0.33 -3.05
C ILE A 49 -11.59 -0.14 -4.33
N VAL A 50 -12.20 -1.06 -5.09
CA VAL A 50 -11.68 -1.53 -6.39
C VAL A 50 -11.61 -0.39 -7.41
N GLU A 51 -12.67 0.42 -7.51
CA GLU A 51 -12.76 1.55 -8.44
C GLU A 51 -11.74 2.66 -8.13
N LYS A 52 -11.44 2.92 -6.84
CA LYS A 52 -10.34 3.83 -6.44
C LYS A 52 -8.94 3.24 -6.60
N THR A 53 -8.81 1.92 -6.57
CA THR A 53 -7.50 1.25 -6.71
C THR A 53 -7.09 1.18 -8.19
N ILE A 54 -8.06 1.04 -9.10
CA ILE A 54 -7.90 1.09 -10.55
C ILE A 54 -8.31 2.47 -11.11
N ASP A 55 -8.18 3.52 -10.29
CA ASP A 55 -8.24 4.88 -10.83
C ASP A 55 -6.99 5.09 -11.69
N ALA A 56 -7.16 5.49 -12.95
CA ALA A 56 -6.05 5.58 -13.91
C ALA A 56 -4.90 6.44 -13.39
N ASP A 57 -5.22 7.45 -12.57
CA ASP A 57 -4.25 8.32 -11.92
C ASP A 57 -3.40 7.59 -10.86
N ASN A 58 -4.00 6.67 -10.08
CA ASN A 58 -3.26 5.85 -9.13
C ASN A 58 -2.35 4.85 -9.85
N VAL A 59 -2.82 4.28 -10.97
CA VAL A 59 -2.03 3.39 -11.81
C VAL A 59 -0.81 4.11 -12.39
N ILE A 60 -1.01 5.28 -12.99
CA ILE A 60 0.07 6.11 -13.55
C ILE A 60 1.06 6.53 -12.47
N ALA A 61 0.57 7.02 -11.32
CA ALA A 61 1.42 7.42 -10.21
C ALA A 61 2.29 6.27 -9.69
N ASN A 62 1.74 5.05 -9.61
CA ASN A 62 2.51 3.87 -9.23
C ASN A 62 3.57 3.51 -10.26
N TYR A 63 3.22 3.50 -11.55
CA TYR A 63 4.17 3.24 -12.63
C TYR A 63 5.32 4.25 -12.63
N GLU A 64 5.02 5.55 -12.56
CA GLU A 64 6.03 6.60 -12.51
C GLU A 64 6.94 6.48 -11.30
N TRP A 65 6.38 6.12 -10.13
CA TRP A 65 7.17 5.91 -8.93
C TRP A 65 8.17 4.75 -9.12
N PHE A 66 7.72 3.62 -9.67
CA PHE A 66 8.59 2.47 -9.91
C PHE A 66 9.69 2.79 -10.92
N LYS A 67 9.37 3.51 -12.02
CA LYS A 67 10.39 3.94 -12.98
C LYS A 67 11.38 4.95 -12.40
N ARG A 68 10.92 5.91 -11.60
CA ARG A 68 11.81 6.83 -10.88
C ARG A 68 12.75 6.07 -9.94
N GLN A 69 12.20 5.17 -9.12
CA GLN A 69 12.98 4.38 -8.18
C GLN A 69 14.04 3.52 -8.89
N TYR A 70 13.73 2.95 -10.06
CA TYR A 70 14.71 2.24 -10.88
C TYR A 70 15.88 3.13 -11.29
N HIS A 71 15.60 4.32 -11.83
CA HIS A 71 16.64 5.26 -12.24
C HIS A 71 17.45 5.80 -11.05
N ASP A 72 16.80 5.99 -9.89
CA ASP A 72 17.47 6.41 -8.67
C ASP A 72 18.46 5.33 -8.18
N VAL A 73 18.07 4.05 -8.23
CA VAL A 73 18.98 2.93 -7.91
C VAL A 73 20.16 2.89 -8.87
N LEU A 74 19.92 3.02 -10.19
CA LEU A 74 21.01 3.09 -11.17
C LEU A 74 21.99 4.24 -10.88
N ALA A 75 21.48 5.42 -10.50
CA ALA A 75 22.32 6.56 -10.16
C ALA A 75 23.15 6.31 -8.89
N ILE A 76 22.58 5.65 -7.88
CA ILE A 76 23.33 5.24 -6.68
C ILE A 76 24.36 4.17 -7.00
N ASP A 77 24.08 3.25 -7.91
CA ASP A 77 25.03 2.21 -8.32
C ASP A 77 26.28 2.82 -8.96
N GLN A 78 26.11 3.83 -9.81
CA GLN A 78 27.25 4.57 -10.38
C GLN A 78 28.09 5.28 -9.30
N LYS A 79 27.43 5.89 -8.30
CA LYS A 79 28.12 6.52 -7.16
C LYS A 79 28.86 5.49 -6.31
N LEU A 80 28.27 4.32 -6.08
CA LEU A 80 28.89 3.23 -5.33
C LEU A 80 30.12 2.70 -6.06
N ILE A 81 30.02 2.45 -7.36
CA ILE A 81 31.16 2.03 -8.20
C ILE A 81 32.30 3.06 -8.11
N ALA A 82 32.00 4.35 -8.22
CA ALA A 82 33.01 5.40 -8.10
C ALA A 82 33.67 5.44 -6.72
N ALA A 83 32.87 5.32 -5.64
CA ALA A 83 33.38 5.30 -4.28
C ALA A 83 34.24 4.05 -3.98
N GLU A 84 33.80 2.88 -4.43
CA GLU A 84 34.56 1.63 -4.28
C GLU A 84 35.84 1.65 -5.10
N SER A 85 35.78 2.15 -6.34
CA SER A 85 36.95 2.35 -7.19
C SER A 85 37.95 3.32 -6.54
N GLY A 86 37.49 4.42 -5.95
CA GLY A 86 38.33 5.37 -5.21
C GLY A 86 39.00 4.73 -3.99
N ARG A 87 38.24 3.96 -3.18
CA ARG A 87 38.77 3.24 -2.02
C ARG A 87 39.82 2.21 -2.42
N VAL A 88 39.54 1.40 -3.43
CA VAL A 88 40.46 0.36 -3.93
C VAL A 88 41.67 1.00 -4.62
N GLY A 89 41.48 2.10 -5.35
CA GLY A 89 42.55 2.87 -5.96
C GLY A 89 43.51 3.44 -4.91
N PHE A 90 42.96 4.00 -3.84
CA PHE A 90 43.75 4.45 -2.69
C PHE A 90 44.54 3.29 -2.07
N GLU A 91 43.89 2.17 -1.76
CA GLU A 91 44.53 0.98 -1.17
C GLU A 91 45.67 0.45 -2.04
N LYS A 92 45.50 0.43 -3.37
CA LYS A 92 46.56 0.06 -4.31
C LYS A 92 47.72 1.07 -4.32
N SER A 93 47.42 2.37 -4.24
CA SER A 93 48.43 3.43 -4.26
C SER A 93 49.22 3.56 -2.96
N ALA A 94 48.56 3.29 -1.81
CA ALA A 94 49.15 3.37 -0.49
C ALA A 94 50.05 2.16 -0.16
N GLY A 95 49.90 1.05 -0.89
CA GLY A 95 50.67 -0.17 -0.67
C GLY A 95 50.19 -0.98 0.54
N ASP A 96 51.09 -1.76 1.13
CA ASP A 96 50.74 -2.67 2.23
C ASP A 96 50.15 -1.92 3.44
N ARG A 97 49.03 -2.42 3.96
CA ARG A 97 48.33 -1.83 5.09
C ARG A 97 49.20 -1.75 6.36
N ALA A 98 50.19 -2.63 6.49
CA ALA A 98 51.15 -2.61 7.60
C ALA A 98 52.07 -1.38 7.58
N SER A 99 52.32 -0.77 6.41
CA SER A 99 53.18 0.41 6.27
C SER A 99 52.41 1.73 6.30
N TRP A 100 51.09 1.69 6.41
CA TRP A 100 50.24 2.88 6.37
C TRP A 100 50.50 3.80 7.56
N ARG A 101 50.64 5.09 7.25
CA ARG A 101 50.72 6.14 8.26
C ARG A 101 49.34 6.38 8.87
N PHE A 102 49.30 7.29 9.84
CA PHE A 102 48.03 7.65 10.47
C PHE A 102 47.09 8.31 9.45
N GLU A 103 47.64 9.18 8.61
CA GLU A 103 46.92 9.92 7.56
C GLU A 103 46.32 8.95 6.53
N ASP A 104 47.08 7.94 6.13
CA ASP A 104 46.61 6.92 5.17
C ASP A 104 45.44 6.12 5.72
N ARG A 105 45.51 5.73 7.00
CA ARG A 105 44.41 5.04 7.70
C ARG A 105 43.19 5.95 7.84
N GLN A 106 43.38 7.23 8.12
CA GLN A 106 42.29 8.19 8.24
C GLN A 106 41.58 8.39 6.89
N GLU A 107 42.35 8.53 5.81
CA GLU A 107 41.79 8.69 4.46
C GLU A 107 41.08 7.42 3.99
N TRP A 108 41.67 6.24 4.21
CA TRP A 108 40.98 4.98 3.92
C TRP A 108 39.68 4.83 4.71
N ASN A 109 39.68 5.17 6.01
CA ASN A 109 38.47 5.13 6.83
C ASN A 109 37.39 6.08 6.30
N ARG A 110 37.77 7.28 5.83
CA ARG A 110 36.85 8.24 5.21
C ARG A 110 36.24 7.66 3.93
N LEU A 111 37.07 7.13 3.02
CA LEU A 111 36.62 6.52 1.77
C LEU A 111 35.74 5.29 2.03
N ASN A 112 36.11 4.47 3.01
CA ASN A 112 35.35 3.29 3.41
C ASN A 112 33.99 3.67 4.02
N ALA A 113 33.94 4.70 4.87
CA ALA A 113 32.68 5.20 5.42
C ALA A 113 31.73 5.71 4.33
N ILE A 114 32.25 6.40 3.31
CA ILE A 114 31.47 6.84 2.15
C ILE A 114 30.90 5.64 1.39
N ALA A 115 31.72 4.63 1.09
CA ALA A 115 31.28 3.43 0.39
C ALA A 115 30.20 2.66 1.17
N ILE A 116 30.38 2.50 2.50
CA ILE A 116 29.39 1.87 3.38
C ILE A 116 28.08 2.66 3.39
N GLY A 117 28.15 3.99 3.50
CA GLY A 117 26.97 4.86 3.48
C GLY A 117 26.15 4.71 2.18
N LEU A 118 26.83 4.72 1.03
CA LEU A 118 26.20 4.51 -0.29
C LEU A 118 25.61 3.11 -0.42
N ARG A 119 26.30 2.08 0.08
CA ARG A 119 25.80 0.70 0.07
C ARG A 119 24.54 0.56 0.92
N SER A 120 24.53 1.18 2.11
CA SER A 120 23.34 1.19 2.97
C SER A 120 22.18 1.93 2.32
N GLN A 121 22.43 3.08 1.67
CA GLN A 121 21.41 3.83 0.96
C GLN A 121 20.80 3.00 -0.19
N ARG A 122 21.65 2.34 -0.99
CA ARG A 122 21.22 1.41 -2.04
C ARG A 122 20.33 0.30 -1.47
N ALA A 123 20.76 -0.33 -0.38
CA ALA A 123 20.01 -1.40 0.27
C ALA A 123 18.63 -0.94 0.72
N SER A 124 18.52 0.26 1.31
CA SER A 124 17.23 0.85 1.70
C SER A 124 16.32 1.10 0.49
N MET A 125 16.86 1.57 -0.64
CA MET A 125 16.07 1.82 -1.86
C MET A 125 15.53 0.54 -2.48
N VAL A 126 16.34 -0.52 -2.51
CA VAL A 126 15.92 -1.84 -2.98
C VAL A 126 14.91 -2.46 -2.03
N ALA A 127 15.10 -2.31 -0.71
CA ALA A 127 14.13 -2.78 0.28
C ALA A 127 12.77 -2.07 0.14
N GLU A 128 12.76 -0.75 -0.05
CA GLU A 128 11.53 0.02 -0.27
C GLU A 128 10.83 -0.39 -1.58
N TYR A 129 11.59 -0.63 -2.65
CA TYR A 129 11.06 -1.16 -3.90
C TYR A 129 10.38 -2.52 -3.67
N ASN A 130 11.10 -3.46 -3.06
CA ASN A 130 10.60 -4.81 -2.79
C ASN A 130 9.38 -4.78 -1.86
N ALA A 131 9.39 -3.97 -0.80
CA ALA A 131 8.27 -3.82 0.12
C ALA A 131 7.00 -3.32 -0.59
N ARG A 132 7.14 -2.37 -1.52
CA ARG A 132 6.01 -1.85 -2.31
C ARG A 132 5.51 -2.82 -3.36
N THR A 133 6.37 -3.67 -3.91
CA THR A 133 5.95 -4.75 -4.83
C THR A 133 5.16 -5.86 -4.13
N GLN A 134 5.38 -6.08 -2.82
CA GLN A 134 4.62 -7.08 -2.04
C GLN A 134 3.19 -6.63 -1.69
N MET A 135 2.83 -5.36 -1.94
CA MET A 135 1.47 -4.88 -1.72
C MET A 135 0.58 -5.33 -2.89
N ALA A 136 -0.48 -6.09 -2.62
CA ALA A 136 -1.36 -6.73 -3.63
C ALA A 136 -1.92 -5.77 -4.71
N ASN A 137 -2.07 -4.47 -4.41
CA ASN A 137 -2.53 -3.47 -5.36
C ASN A 137 -1.45 -2.98 -6.35
N ARG A 138 -0.18 -3.37 -6.17
CA ARG A 138 0.98 -2.84 -6.90
C ARG A 138 1.80 -3.90 -7.62
N ASP A 139 1.49 -5.19 -7.42
CA ASP A 139 2.19 -6.32 -8.08
C ASP A 139 2.04 -6.29 -9.61
N LEU A 140 0.93 -5.75 -10.12
CA LEU A 140 0.68 -5.53 -11.56
C LEU A 140 1.68 -4.57 -12.23
N PHE A 141 2.36 -3.71 -11.46
CA PHE A 141 3.33 -2.72 -11.97
C PHE A 141 4.78 -3.15 -11.79
N ARG A 142 5.01 -4.39 -11.38
CA ARG A 142 6.36 -4.95 -11.23
C ARG A 142 7.04 -5.01 -12.59
N THR A 143 7.93 -4.07 -12.86
CA THR A 143 8.97 -4.27 -13.87
C THR A 143 10.03 -5.18 -13.29
N SER A 144 10.38 -6.25 -13.99
CA SER A 144 11.47 -7.20 -13.61
C SER A 144 12.88 -6.57 -13.67
N ASP A 145 12.96 -5.24 -13.71
CA ASP A 145 14.16 -4.46 -13.95
C ASP A 145 15.05 -4.34 -12.71
N LEU A 146 14.55 -4.70 -11.52
CA LEU A 146 15.31 -4.64 -10.26
C LEU A 146 15.53 -6.03 -9.63
N PRO A 147 16.74 -6.30 -9.11
CA PRO A 147 17.09 -7.59 -8.54
C PRO A 147 16.25 -7.88 -7.28
N PRO A 148 15.68 -9.09 -7.16
CA PRO A 148 14.80 -9.47 -6.05
C PRO A 148 15.53 -9.65 -4.71
N SER A 149 16.87 -9.77 -4.73
CA SER A 149 17.69 -10.00 -3.54
C SER A 149 18.90 -9.07 -3.47
N ILE A 150 19.24 -8.66 -2.25
CA ILE A 150 20.46 -7.94 -1.89
C ILE A 150 21.53 -9.02 -1.64
N HIS A 151 22.59 -9.05 -2.43
CA HIS A 151 23.80 -9.82 -2.15
C HIS A 151 24.93 -8.85 -1.80
#